data_AF-A0A7T8QWF1-F1
#
_entry.id   AF-A0A7T8QWF1-F1
#
_cell.length_a   1.000
_cell.length_b   1.000
_cell.length_c   1.000
_cell.angle_alpha   90.00
_cell.angle_beta   90.00
_cell.angle_gamma   90.00
#
_symmetry.space_group_name_H-M   'P 1'
#
loop_
_entity.id
_entity.type
_entity.pdbx_description
1 polymer ?
#
loop_
_entity_poly.entity_id
_entity_poly.type
_entity_poly.pdbx_seq_one_letter_code
_entity_poly.pdbx_strand_id
1 'polypeptide(L)'
;GFDGTSNVLAGKMFNIPVKGTHAHAFVTSFADPEDLVNNSLAHKHDKSILEEDFYGKCVEWKGKMASYLSILNDEASVGELVAFTSFAIAFPDGFLALVDTYDVTR
;
A
#
# COMPACT_ATOMS: atom_id res chain seq x y z
N GLY A 1 2.84 29.07 -8.31
CA GLY A 1 2.58 28.10 -9.40
C GLY A 1 2.32 26.73 -8.79
N PHE A 2 1.80 25.76 -9.55
CA PHE A 2 1.65 24.38 -9.10
C PHE A 2 2.93 23.57 -9.34
N ASP A 3 3.23 22.61 -8.47
CA ASP A 3 4.47 21.81 -8.48
C ASP A 3 4.40 20.51 -9.31
N GLY A 4 3.25 20.18 -9.90
CA GLY A 4 3.04 18.96 -10.69
C GLY A 4 1.59 18.73 -11.12
N THR A 5 1.35 17.69 -11.93
CA THR A 5 0.02 17.31 -12.42
C THR A 5 -0.17 15.79 -12.41
N SER A 6 -1.39 15.29 -12.22
CA SER A 6 -1.69 13.86 -12.43
C SER A 6 -1.98 13.52 -13.90
N ASN A 7 -2.12 14.54 -14.77
CA ASN A 7 -2.44 14.34 -16.17
C ASN A 7 -1.19 13.91 -16.96
N VAL A 8 -1.13 12.63 -17.31
CA VAL A 8 -0.03 12.04 -18.09
C VAL A 8 0.15 12.69 -19.47
N LEU A 9 -0.93 13.17 -20.11
CA LEU A 9 -0.87 13.83 -21.40
C LEU A 9 -0.22 15.22 -21.27
N ALA A 10 -0.59 15.97 -20.23
CA ALA A 10 0.03 17.26 -19.93
C ALA A 10 1.51 17.08 -19.54
N GLY A 11 1.85 16.05 -18.78
CA GLY A 11 3.24 15.69 -18.48
C GLY A 11 4.04 15.39 -19.75
N LYS A 12 3.47 14.63 -20.69
CA LYS A 12 4.12 14.32 -21.97
C LYS A 12 4.27 15.54 -22.88
N MET A 13 3.27 16.40 -22.97
CA MET A 13 3.26 17.54 -23.89
C MET A 13 4.07 18.74 -23.37
N PHE A 14 4.04 19.00 -22.06
CA PHE A 14 4.58 20.22 -21.45
C PHE A 14 5.73 19.95 -20.48
N ASN A 15 6.19 18.70 -20.38
CA ASN A 15 7.27 18.26 -19.48
C ASN A 15 7.02 18.68 -18.02
N ILE A 16 5.75 18.70 -17.61
CA ILE A 16 5.34 18.99 -16.22
C ILE A 16 5.54 17.71 -15.40
N PRO A 17 6.12 17.80 -14.18
CA PRO A 17 6.26 16.63 -13.31
C PRO A 17 4.92 15.93 -13.06
N VAL A 18 4.85 14.66 -13.43
CA VAL A 18 3.64 13.85 -13.20
C VAL A 18 3.67 13.29 -11.78
N LYS A 19 2.66 13.62 -10.98
CA LYS A 19 2.48 13.13 -9.61
C LYS A 19 1.03 12.68 -9.43
N GLY A 20 0.83 11.47 -8.93
CA GLY A 20 -0.49 10.91 -8.66
C GLY A 20 -0.44 10.03 -7.42
N THR A 21 -1.56 9.95 -6.72
CA THR A 21 -1.79 8.98 -5.65
C THR A 21 -2.48 7.74 -6.22
N HIS A 22 -2.54 6.66 -5.45
CA HIS A 22 -3.52 5.61 -5.69
C HIS A 22 -4.94 6.05 -5.33
N ALA A 23 -5.95 5.32 -5.80
CA ALA A 23 -7.36 5.70 -5.74
C ALA A 23 -8.15 4.83 -4.74
N HIS A 24 -9.23 5.37 -4.15
CA HIS A 24 -10.15 4.59 -3.30
C HIS A 24 -10.67 3.33 -4.00
N ALA A 25 -10.97 3.42 -5.29
CA ALA A 25 -11.46 2.29 -6.09
C ALA A 25 -10.48 1.11 -6.11
N PHE A 26 -9.18 1.37 -6.00
CA PHE A 26 -8.16 0.33 -5.88
C PHE A 26 -8.23 -0.34 -4.51
N VAL A 27 -8.38 0.42 -3.42
CA VAL A 27 -8.49 -0.15 -2.08
C VAL A 27 -9.76 -1.00 -1.94
N THR A 28 -10.89 -0.52 -2.45
CA THR A 28 -12.18 -1.23 -2.37
C THR A 28 -12.28 -2.45 -3.28
N SER A 29 -11.32 -2.70 -4.19
CA SER A 29 -11.35 -3.89 -5.04
C SER A 29 -10.78 -5.13 -4.35
N PHE A 30 -10.21 -4.99 -3.15
CA PHE A 30 -9.69 -6.10 -2.36
C PHE A 30 -10.66 -6.38 -1.22
N ALA A 31 -11.08 -7.64 -1.09
CA ALA A 31 -11.93 -8.11 0.00
C ALA A 31 -11.18 -9.11 0.87
N ASP A 32 -10.46 -10.03 0.24
CA ASP A 32 -9.89 -11.20 0.90
C ASP A 32 -8.37 -11.30 0.65
N PRO A 33 -7.62 -12.00 1.53
CA PRO A 33 -6.19 -12.24 1.33
C PRO A 33 -5.85 -12.95 0.01
N GLU A 34 -6.82 -13.66 -0.57
CA GLU A 34 -6.72 -14.39 -1.83
C GLU A 34 -6.62 -13.45 -3.04
N ASP A 35 -7.06 -12.20 -2.91
CA ASP A 35 -6.92 -11.18 -3.95
C ASP A 35 -5.46 -10.73 -4.14
N LEU A 36 -4.58 -11.14 -3.23
CA LEU A 36 -3.15 -10.83 -3.30
C LEU A 36 -2.42 -11.79 -4.25
N VAL A 37 -2.14 -11.31 -5.46
CA VAL A 37 -1.45 -12.08 -6.51
C VAL A 37 0.01 -12.40 -6.17
N ASN A 38 0.70 -11.49 -5.48
CA ASN A 38 2.08 -11.67 -5.03
C ASN A 38 2.18 -11.29 -3.55
N ASN A 39 2.77 -12.17 -2.75
CA ASN A 39 2.95 -11.98 -1.31
C ASN A 39 4.39 -11.66 -0.92
N SER A 40 5.33 -11.64 -1.87
CA SER A 40 6.76 -11.58 -1.58
C SER A 40 7.38 -10.26 -2.03
N LEU A 41 8.37 -9.77 -1.26
CA LEU A 41 9.10 -8.54 -1.56
C LEU A 41 10.60 -8.75 -1.45
N ALA A 42 11.35 -8.26 -2.45
CA ALA A 42 12.80 -8.33 -2.47
C ALA A 42 13.43 -7.30 -1.51
N HIS A 43 14.53 -7.68 -0.86
CA HIS A 43 15.23 -6.79 0.05
C HIS A 43 15.96 -5.67 -0.70
N LYS A 44 15.80 -4.42 -0.26
CA LYS A 44 16.30 -3.23 -0.98
C LYS A 44 17.82 -3.21 -1.16
N HIS A 45 18.57 -3.68 -0.17
CA HIS A 45 20.04 -3.58 -0.14
C HIS A 45 20.75 -4.92 -0.26
N ASP A 46 20.03 -6.02 -0.01
CA ASP A 46 20.63 -7.34 0.05
C ASP A 46 19.97 -8.24 -1.00
N LYS A 47 20.62 -8.36 -2.15
CA LYS A 47 20.13 -9.20 -3.26
C LYS A 47 20.35 -10.70 -3.01
N SER A 48 21.01 -11.08 -1.91
CA SER A 48 21.22 -12.48 -1.52
C SER A 48 20.03 -13.04 -0.72
N ILE A 49 19.24 -12.17 -0.10
CA ILE A 49 17.97 -12.52 0.53
C ILE A 49 16.94 -12.65 -0.61
N LEU A 50 16.52 -13.89 -0.86
CA LEU A 50 15.41 -14.19 -1.77
C LEU A 50 14.12 -13.56 -1.24
N GLU A 51 13.17 -13.30 -2.15
CA GLU A 51 11.90 -12.64 -1.84
C GLU A 51 11.29 -13.22 -0.55
N GLU A 52 11.06 -12.37 0.45
CA GLU A 52 10.50 -12.77 1.74
C GLU A 52 8.98 -12.56 1.72
N ASP A 53 8.25 -13.39 2.47
CA ASP A 53 6.81 -13.22 2.68
C ASP A 53 6.52 -11.88 3.37
N PHE A 54 6.16 -10.90 2.56
CA PHE A 54 5.90 -9.54 2.97
C PHE A 54 4.51 -9.41 3.59
N TYR A 55 3.51 -10.10 3.02
CA TYR A 55 2.16 -10.10 3.57
C TYR A 55 2.11 -10.71 4.98
N GLY A 56 2.80 -11.84 5.19
CA GLY A 56 2.93 -12.44 6.52
C GLY A 56 3.52 -11.48 7.55
N LYS A 57 4.55 -10.71 7.16
CA LYS A 57 5.11 -9.64 8.00
C LYS A 57 4.12 -8.52 8.28
N CYS A 58 3.33 -8.10 7.28
CA CYS A 58 2.29 -7.08 7.48
C CYS A 58 1.24 -7.54 8.51
N VAL A 59 0.81 -8.80 8.47
CA VAL A 59 -0.13 -9.38 9.44
C VAL A 59 0.50 -9.47 10.84
N GLU A 60 1.75 -9.90 10.96
CA GLU A 60 2.48 -9.95 12.23
C GLU A 60 2.59 -8.56 12.88
N TRP A 61 2.99 -7.55 12.09
CA TRP A 61 3.10 -6.18 12.56
C TRP A 61 1.76 -5.56 12.88
N LYS A 62 0.68 -5.89 12.15
CA LYS A 62 -0.69 -5.50 12.52
C LYS A 62 -1.02 -6.00 13.93
N GLY A 63 -0.76 -7.27 14.22
CA GLY A 63 -1.00 -7.88 15.54
C GLY A 63 -0.26 -7.17 16.68
N LYS A 64 1.01 -6.82 16.43
CA LYS A 64 1.81 -6.04 17.39
C LYS A 64 1.22 -4.63 17.58
N MET A 65 0.90 -3.93 16.49
CA MET A 65 0.36 -2.56 16.52
C MET A 65 -1.00 -2.49 17.23
N ALA A 66 -1.90 -3.44 16.98
CA ALA A 66 -3.18 -3.52 17.68
C ALA A 66 -3.00 -3.60 19.21
N SER A 67 -2.01 -4.39 19.66
CA SER A 67 -1.67 -4.51 21.08
C SER A 67 -1.15 -3.19 21.66
N TYR A 68 -0.35 -2.44 20.91
CA TYR A 68 0.15 -1.13 21.34
C TYR A 68 -0.94 -0.05 21.34
N LEU A 69 -1.85 -0.08 20.38
CA LEU A 69 -2.92 0.91 20.20
C LEU A 69 -4.16 0.61 21.05
N SER A 70 -4.20 -0.54 21.73
CA SER A 70 -5.37 -1.03 22.49
C SER A 70 -6.64 -1.16 21.62
N ILE A 71 -6.46 -1.53 20.35
CA ILE A 71 -7.52 -1.74 19.36
C ILE A 71 -7.68 -3.24 19.13
N LEU A 72 -8.91 -3.70 18.83
CA LEU A 72 -9.13 -5.10 18.47
C LEU A 72 -8.51 -5.40 17.10
N ASN A 73 -7.88 -6.57 16.95
CA ASN A 73 -7.25 -7.00 15.70
C ASN A 73 -8.21 -7.10 14.50
N ASP A 74 -9.51 -7.18 14.78
CA ASP A 74 -10.60 -7.30 13.81
C ASP A 74 -11.22 -5.95 13.41
N GLU A 75 -10.80 -4.83 14.02
CA GLU A 75 -11.30 -3.50 13.62
C GLU A 75 -10.67 -3.02 12.30
N ALA A 76 -9.41 -3.38 12.05
CA ALA A 76 -8.73 -3.03 10.81
C ALA A 76 -9.19 -3.91 9.63
N SER A 77 -9.67 -3.26 8.57
CA SER A 77 -10.12 -3.92 7.34
C SER A 77 -9.05 -4.81 6.72
N VAL A 78 -9.38 -6.08 6.51
CA VAL A 78 -8.50 -7.04 5.83
C VAL A 78 -8.23 -6.59 4.40
N GLY A 79 -9.26 -6.11 3.70
CA GLY A 79 -9.14 -5.60 2.33
C GLY A 79 -8.17 -4.42 2.21
N GLU A 80 -8.17 -3.50 3.16
CA GLU A 80 -7.21 -2.38 3.17
C GLU A 80 -5.77 -2.87 3.34
N LEU A 81 -5.54 -3.81 4.27
CA LEU A 81 -4.22 -4.37 4.49
C LEU A 81 -3.70 -5.05 3.21
N VAL A 82 -4.56 -5.81 2.53
CA VAL A 82 -4.23 -6.48 1.27
C VAL A 82 -3.93 -5.46 0.17
N ALA A 83 -4.76 -4.43 0.02
CA ALA A 83 -4.55 -3.37 -0.96
C ALA A 83 -3.22 -2.63 -0.74
N PHE A 84 -2.92 -2.25 0.50
CA PHE A 84 -1.65 -1.57 0.82
C PHE A 84 -0.45 -2.48 0.62
N THR A 85 -0.58 -3.77 0.96
CA THR A 85 0.47 -4.75 0.69
C THR A 85 0.73 -4.87 -0.81
N SER A 86 -0.32 -5.00 -1.62
CA SER A 86 -0.23 -5.06 -3.08
C SER A 86 0.45 -3.80 -3.66
N PHE A 87 0.06 -2.62 -3.18
CA PHE A 87 0.66 -1.35 -3.61
C PHE A 87 2.15 -1.25 -3.24
N ALA A 88 2.51 -1.66 -2.02
CA ALA A 88 3.89 -1.67 -1.55
C ALA A 88 4.77 -2.64 -2.36
N ILE A 89 4.23 -3.79 -2.78
CA ILE A 89 4.94 -4.74 -3.64
C ILE A 89 5.18 -4.16 -5.03
N ALA A 90 4.20 -3.46 -5.61
CA ALA A 90 4.33 -2.82 -6.91
C ALA A 90 5.25 -1.59 -6.88
N PHE A 91 5.25 -0.82 -5.79
CA PHE A 91 5.99 0.43 -5.63
C PHE A 91 6.77 0.51 -4.30
N PRO A 92 7.80 -0.34 -4.09
CA PRO A 92 8.50 -0.43 -2.81
C PRO A 92 9.26 0.84 -2.41
N ASP A 93 9.74 1.61 -3.38
CA ASP A 93 10.42 2.90 -3.14
C ASP A 93 9.48 4.11 -3.11
N GLY A 94 8.19 3.89 -3.40
CA GLY A 94 7.17 4.93 -3.57
C GLY A 94 5.87 4.63 -2.85
N PHE A 95 5.93 3.83 -1.77
CA PHE A 95 4.75 3.47 -1.01
C PHE A 95 4.05 4.73 -0.49
N LEU A 96 2.76 4.79 -0.77
CA LEU A 96 1.82 5.77 -0.24
C LEU A 96 0.67 4.96 0.36
N ALA A 97 0.07 5.42 1.44
CA ALA A 97 -1.11 4.80 2.04
C ALA A 97 -2.29 5.78 1.96
N LEU A 98 -3.49 5.29 1.66
CA LEU A 98 -4.70 6.10 1.61
C LEU A 98 -5.57 5.76 2.83
N VAL A 99 -5.48 6.58 3.88
CA VAL A 99 -5.94 6.23 5.24
C VAL A 99 -7.43 6.53 5.47
N ASP A 100 -8.12 7.13 4.50
CA ASP A 100 -9.51 7.60 4.63
C ASP A 100 -10.54 6.71 3.93
N THR A 101 -10.19 5.45 3.60
CA THR A 101 -11.12 4.57 2.85
C THR A 101 -12.22 3.97 3.74
N TYR A 102 -11.93 3.65 5.00
CA TYR A 102 -12.93 3.12 5.94
C TYR A 102 -13.06 4.00 7.19
N ASP A 103 -12.06 4.01 8.08
CA ASP A 103 -12.02 4.90 9.26
C ASP A 103 -10.55 5.30 9.55
N VAL A 104 -10.30 6.60 9.71
CA VAL A 104 -8.95 7.14 9.93
C VAL A 104 -8.46 6.86 11.36
N THR A 105 -9.39 6.57 12.29
CA THR A 105 -9.12 6.49 13.72
C THR A 105 -9.33 5.11 14.32
N ARG A 106 -9.95 4.18 13.59
CA ARG A 106 -10.37 2.86 14.09
C ARG A 106 -10.10 1.76 13.09
#